data_AF-A0A9D1V862-F1
#
_entry.id   AF-A0A9D1V862-F1
#
_cell.length_a   1.000
_cell.length_b   1.000
_cell.length_c   1.000
_cell.angle_alpha   90.00
_cell.angle_beta   90.00
_cell.angle_gamma   90.00
#
_symmetry.space_group_name_H-M   'P 1'
#
loop_
_entity.id
_entity.type
_entity.pdbx_description
1 polymer ?
#
loop_
_entity_poly.entity_id
_entity_poly.type
_entity_poly.pdbx_seq_one_letter_code
_entity_poly.pdbx_strand_id
1 'polypeptide(L)'
;LEEISKGELYIDGKLVNDVVPKDRDIAMVFQNYALYPHMTVYDNMAFGLKLRKVPKQIIDERVKEAAAILGITDYLTRKPKALSGGQRQRVALGRAIVREPKVFLLDEPLSNLDAKLRAQMRTEISKLHARLATTFIYVTHDQIEAMTMGTRIVVMKDGFMQQVDTPQNLYDYPINLFVAGFIGTPQMNFFPATLTQENGKTYVEFVNNKILLPKTVQARIRNIEEYANTGKPITLGVRPEDLHEEESFIAASPDTVIKAFVEVVEKLGAETLIYCKLDFKEGEEVSTVIGDSSNMIAKIDSRSVISRGEITELAIDARHIHIFDGATEMSLLARDEGYEVTPENETSSAFVPLTPQEMQAIIEKNRVVTKEEKAAMRREARAAARKEKAEAKAAAAAQQEAQEEKAEEPKDEENK
;
A
#
# COMPACT_ATOMS: atom_id res chain seq x y z
N LEU A 1 -13.55 9.67 9.98
CA LEU A 1 -13.46 8.25 10.37
C LEU A 1 -14.82 7.65 10.08
N GLU A 2 -14.81 6.48 9.47
CA GLU A 2 -16.02 5.76 9.07
C GLU A 2 -16.47 4.80 10.18
N GLU A 3 -17.72 4.36 10.10
CA GLU A 3 -18.28 3.35 11.01
C GLU A 3 -17.82 1.94 10.60
N ILE A 4 -17.60 1.08 11.59
CA ILE A 4 -17.18 -0.30 11.36
C ILE A 4 -18.43 -1.15 11.17
N SER A 5 -18.60 -1.75 9.99
CA SER A 5 -19.78 -2.57 9.70
C SER A 5 -19.86 -3.82 10.59
N LYS A 6 -18.73 -4.50 10.85
CA LYS A 6 -18.60 -5.70 11.70
C LYS A 6 -17.19 -5.82 12.25
N GLY A 7 -17.03 -6.56 13.35
CA GLY A 7 -15.74 -6.81 14.00
C GLY A 7 -15.48 -5.84 15.15
N GLU A 8 -14.31 -5.99 15.77
CA GLU A 8 -13.96 -5.27 17.00
C GLU A 8 -12.63 -4.52 16.80
N LEU A 9 -12.60 -3.24 17.17
CA LEU A 9 -11.40 -2.42 17.17
C LEU A 9 -11.00 -2.11 18.61
N TYR A 10 -9.80 -2.55 18.98
CA TYR A 10 -9.21 -2.28 20.29
C TYR A 10 -8.06 -1.29 20.18
N ILE A 11 -8.05 -0.28 21.04
CA ILE A 11 -6.90 0.62 21.23
C ILE A 11 -6.53 0.58 22.71
N ASP A 12 -5.29 0.17 23.01
CA ASP A 12 -4.80 0.03 24.38
C ASP A 12 -5.74 -0.83 25.26
N GLY A 13 -6.18 -1.97 24.70
CA GLY A 13 -7.08 -2.92 25.35
C GLY A 13 -8.55 -2.49 25.46
N LYS A 14 -8.93 -1.31 24.95
CA LYS A 14 -10.32 -0.80 25.03
C LYS A 14 -11.03 -0.94 23.69
N LEU A 15 -12.23 -1.50 23.70
CA LEU A 15 -13.12 -1.52 22.53
C LEU A 15 -13.56 -0.08 22.20
N VAL A 16 -13.26 0.38 20.98
CA VAL A 16 -13.49 1.78 20.56
C VAL A 16 -14.42 1.95 19.38
N ASN A 17 -15.14 0.90 18.96
CA ASN A 17 -16.08 0.93 17.82
C ASN A 17 -17.03 2.13 17.87
N ASP A 18 -17.69 2.34 19.01
CA ASP A 18 -18.70 3.39 19.20
C ASP A 18 -18.15 4.66 19.89
N VAL A 19 -16.84 4.69 20.19
CA VAL A 19 -16.20 5.86 20.80
C VAL A 19 -16.02 6.94 19.73
N VAL A 20 -16.38 8.18 20.02
CA VAL A 20 -16.21 9.27 19.06
C VAL A 20 -14.72 9.57 18.78
N PRO A 21 -14.33 9.97 17.55
CA PRO A 21 -12.92 10.12 17.15
C PRO A 21 -12.03 10.94 18.10
N LYS A 22 -12.57 12.00 18.70
CA LYS A 22 -11.85 12.89 19.62
C LYS A 22 -11.41 12.20 20.93
N ASP A 23 -12.10 11.13 21.31
CA ASP A 23 -11.95 10.41 22.57
C ASP A 23 -11.20 9.07 22.39
N ARG A 24 -10.84 8.71 21.14
CA ARG A 24 -10.01 7.53 20.81
C ARG A 24 -8.51 7.73 21.04
N ASP A 25 -8.11 8.93 21.43
CA ASP A 25 -6.72 9.32 21.68
C ASP A 25 -5.73 9.06 20.53
N ILE A 26 -6.22 9.28 19.31
CA ILE A 26 -5.47 9.18 18.06
C ILE A 26 -5.17 10.57 17.48
N ALA A 27 -4.06 10.68 16.75
CA ALA A 27 -3.79 11.83 15.90
C ALA A 27 -3.67 11.40 14.44
N MET A 28 -4.33 12.14 13.55
CA MET A 28 -4.35 11.87 12.12
C MET A 28 -3.64 13.00 11.37
N VAL A 29 -2.75 12.63 10.45
CA VAL A 29 -2.11 13.53 9.49
C VAL A 29 -2.65 13.20 8.10
N PHE A 30 -3.34 14.18 7.50
CA PHE A 30 -3.98 14.03 6.19
C PHE A 30 -3.03 14.38 5.04
N GLN A 31 -3.26 13.77 3.88
CA GLN A 31 -2.57 14.03 2.60
C GLN A 31 -2.48 15.53 2.23
N ASN A 32 -3.54 16.31 2.49
CA ASN A 32 -3.61 17.74 2.16
C ASN A 32 -3.07 18.68 3.26
N TYR A 33 -2.39 18.15 4.28
CA TYR A 33 -1.90 18.83 5.50
C TYR A 33 -2.99 19.41 6.42
N ALA A 34 -4.17 19.73 5.88
CA ALA A 34 -5.36 20.25 6.56
C ALA A 34 -5.06 21.42 7.52
N LEU A 35 -4.11 22.29 7.18
CA LEU A 35 -3.71 23.44 8.00
C LEU A 35 -4.73 24.58 7.89
N TYR A 36 -4.98 25.27 9.00
CA TYR A 36 -5.83 26.46 9.02
C TYR A 36 -5.05 27.65 8.42
N PRO A 37 -5.45 28.16 7.23
CA PRO A 37 -4.64 29.13 6.48
C PRO A 37 -4.61 30.53 7.12
N HIS A 38 -5.58 30.82 7.99
CA HIS A 38 -5.71 32.10 8.68
C HIS A 38 -4.93 32.15 10.00
N MET A 39 -4.51 30.99 10.53
CA MET A 39 -3.76 30.85 11.79
C MET A 39 -2.25 30.83 11.54
N THR A 40 -1.46 31.22 12.54
CA THR A 40 0.00 31.04 12.53
C THR A 40 0.37 29.56 12.68
N VAL A 41 1.64 29.20 12.47
CA VAL A 41 2.15 27.86 12.77
C VAL A 41 1.93 27.49 14.23
N TYR A 42 2.25 28.40 15.15
CA TYR A 42 2.01 28.23 16.58
C TYR A 42 0.54 27.95 16.87
N ASP A 43 -0.37 28.75 16.31
CA ASP A 43 -1.81 28.59 16.53
C ASP A 43 -2.35 27.31 15.92
N ASN A 44 -1.84 26.89 14.75
CA ASN A 44 -2.18 25.62 14.13
C ASN A 44 -1.85 24.45 15.07
N MET A 45 -0.64 24.44 15.65
CA MET A 45 -0.20 23.43 16.61
C MET A 45 -0.99 23.50 17.92
N ALA A 46 -1.18 24.70 18.48
CA ALA A 46 -1.87 24.91 19.75
C ALA A 46 -3.38 24.61 19.69
N PHE A 47 -4.01 24.63 18.52
CA PHE A 47 -5.47 24.59 18.35
C PHE A 47 -6.14 23.42 19.09
N GLY A 48 -5.62 22.20 18.95
CA GLY A 48 -6.20 21.01 19.59
C GLY A 48 -6.14 21.07 21.12
N LEU A 49 -5.05 21.62 21.67
CA LEU A 49 -4.87 21.78 23.11
C LEU A 49 -5.76 22.90 23.67
N LYS A 50 -5.94 24.00 22.91
CA LYS A 50 -6.87 25.09 23.27
C LYS A 50 -8.30 24.58 23.38
N LEU A 51 -8.75 23.73 22.45
CA LEU A 51 -10.09 23.12 22.49
C LEU A 51 -10.28 22.20 23.70
N ARG A 52 -9.23 21.50 24.12
CA ARG A 52 -9.21 20.67 25.34
C ARG A 52 -9.05 21.50 26.64
N LYS A 53 -9.05 22.83 26.54
CA LYS A 53 -8.88 23.77 27.67
C LYS A 53 -7.61 23.55 28.48
N VAL A 54 -6.52 23.11 27.82
CA VAL A 54 -5.20 22.95 28.44
C VAL A 54 -4.65 24.32 28.86
N PRO A 55 -4.01 24.46 30.05
CA PRO A 55 -3.41 25.71 30.49
C PRO A 55 -2.40 26.28 29.48
N LYS A 56 -2.41 27.61 29.29
CA LYS A 56 -1.59 28.31 28.29
C LYS A 56 -0.08 28.04 28.43
N GLN A 57 0.42 27.90 29.65
CA GLN A 57 1.83 27.59 29.92
C GLN A 57 2.23 26.22 29.35
N ILE A 58 1.40 25.20 29.58
CA ILE A 58 1.60 23.84 29.07
C ILE A 58 1.50 23.80 27.55
N ILE A 59 0.57 24.57 26.97
CA ILE A 59 0.47 24.70 25.50
C ILE A 59 1.77 25.25 24.93
N ASP A 60 2.30 26.32 25.52
CA ASP A 60 3.51 26.98 25.04
C ASP A 60 4.74 26.06 25.10
N GLU A 61 4.89 25.34 26.20
CA GLU A 61 5.95 24.34 26.40
C GLU A 61 5.88 23.24 25.33
N ARG A 62 4.72 22.58 25.19
CA ARG A 62 4.51 21.50 24.22
C ARG A 62 4.72 21.95 22.78
N VAL A 63 4.22 23.14 22.42
CA VAL A 63 4.38 23.67 21.06
C VAL A 63 5.84 23.97 20.76
N LYS A 64 6.59 24.55 21.71
CA LYS A 64 8.02 24.83 21.54
C LYS A 64 8.84 23.55 21.46
N GLU A 65 8.55 22.56 22.30
CA GLU A 65 9.21 21.26 22.25
C GLU A 65 8.97 20.57 20.92
N ALA A 66 7.71 20.45 20.48
CA ALA A 66 7.38 19.86 19.18
C ALA A 66 8.02 20.63 18.02
N ALA A 67 8.06 21.97 18.09
CA ALA A 67 8.70 22.79 17.08
C ALA A 67 10.22 22.57 17.03
N ALA A 68 10.88 22.35 18.18
CA ALA A 68 12.29 22.02 18.25
C ALA A 68 12.58 20.62 17.67
N ILE A 69 11.74 19.62 18.00
CA ILE A 69 11.84 18.26 17.43
C ILE A 69 11.76 18.30 15.90
N LEU A 70 10.87 19.14 15.36
CA LEU A 70 10.60 19.24 13.94
C LEU A 70 11.48 20.27 13.21
N GLY A 71 12.33 21.01 13.92
CA GLY A 71 13.16 22.07 13.34
C GLY A 71 12.34 23.19 12.69
N ILE A 72 11.23 23.59 13.30
CA ILE A 72 10.33 24.66 12.81
C ILE A 72 10.17 25.84 13.77
N THR A 73 11.03 25.94 14.79
CA THR A 73 10.99 27.00 15.81
C THR A 73 10.93 28.41 15.22
N ASP A 74 11.75 28.68 14.20
CA ASP A 74 11.83 30.00 13.54
C ASP A 74 10.60 30.35 12.69
N TYR A 75 9.73 29.38 12.47
CA TYR A 75 8.53 29.52 11.63
C TYR A 75 7.24 29.67 12.45
N LEU A 76 7.30 29.58 13.78
CA LEU A 76 6.13 29.61 14.68
C LEU A 76 5.19 30.80 14.44
N THR A 77 5.73 31.97 14.10
CA THR A 77 4.97 33.21 13.86
C THR A 77 4.46 33.35 12.42
N ARG A 78 4.91 32.51 11.49
CA ARG A 78 4.52 32.56 10.08
C ARG A 78 3.15 31.92 9.87
N LYS A 79 2.49 32.27 8.76
CA LYS A 79 1.26 31.60 8.29
C LYS A 79 1.59 30.51 7.25
N PRO A 80 0.75 29.47 7.07
CA PRO A 80 1.03 28.37 6.14
C PRO A 80 1.38 28.76 4.70
N LYS A 81 0.84 29.89 4.21
CA LYS A 81 1.14 30.41 2.86
C LYS A 81 2.59 30.86 2.68
N ALA A 82 3.31 31.15 3.76
CA ALA A 82 4.71 31.60 3.75
C ALA A 82 5.72 30.47 4.01
N LEU A 83 5.27 29.21 3.88
CA LEU A 83 6.06 28.01 4.13
C LEU A 83 6.22 27.18 2.84
N SER A 84 7.33 26.45 2.74
CA SER A 84 7.51 25.41 1.72
C SER A 84 6.60 24.20 1.97
N GLY A 85 6.50 23.28 1.00
CA GLY A 85 5.73 22.04 1.16
C GLY A 85 6.15 21.21 2.37
N GLY A 86 7.45 20.95 2.52
CA GLY A 86 7.99 20.16 3.63
C GLY A 86 7.84 20.88 4.98
N GLN A 87 7.94 22.21 5.00
CA GLN A 87 7.64 22.99 6.22
C GLN A 87 6.17 22.86 6.60
N ARG A 88 5.22 22.97 5.66
CA ARG A 88 3.80 22.74 5.95
C ARG A 88 3.54 21.33 6.49
N GLN A 89 4.20 20.32 5.93
CA GLN A 89 4.08 18.96 6.42
C GLN A 89 4.61 18.82 7.87
N ARG A 90 5.77 19.41 8.18
CA ARG A 90 6.30 19.45 9.55
C ARG A 90 5.32 20.12 10.51
N VAL A 91 4.65 21.19 10.09
CA VAL A 91 3.58 21.82 10.90
C VAL A 91 2.40 20.86 11.12
N ALA A 92 1.97 20.12 10.09
CA ALA A 92 0.90 19.13 10.21
C ALA A 92 1.27 17.99 11.17
N LEU A 93 2.50 17.47 11.09
CA LEU A 93 3.07 16.54 12.08
C LEU A 93 3.12 17.17 13.47
N GLY A 94 3.53 18.43 13.60
CA GLY A 94 3.57 19.16 14.86
C GLY A 94 2.22 19.22 15.56
N ARG A 95 1.12 19.41 14.80
CA ARG A 95 -0.25 19.36 15.32
C ARG A 95 -0.61 18.01 15.92
N ALA A 96 -0.06 16.93 15.38
CA ALA A 96 -0.27 15.58 15.90
C ALA A 96 0.59 15.34 17.15
N ILE A 97 1.87 15.75 17.13
CA ILE A 97 2.84 15.49 18.21
C ILE A 97 2.44 16.18 19.52
N VAL A 98 2.01 17.44 19.47
CA VAL A 98 1.64 18.20 20.69
C VAL A 98 0.50 17.56 21.49
N ARG A 99 -0.24 16.64 20.88
CA ARG A 99 -1.32 15.89 21.55
C ARG A 99 -0.84 14.65 22.29
N GLU A 100 0.39 14.17 22.07
CA GLU A 100 0.93 12.93 22.64
C GLU A 100 -0.05 11.74 22.52
N PRO A 101 -0.57 11.45 21.31
CA PRO A 101 -1.56 10.39 21.12
C PRO A 101 -0.94 9.01 21.35
N LYS A 102 -1.78 8.00 21.60
CA LYS A 102 -1.32 6.60 21.64
C LYS A 102 -0.96 6.04 20.27
N VAL A 103 -1.64 6.54 19.23
CA VAL A 103 -1.44 6.09 17.84
C VAL A 103 -1.42 7.28 16.90
N PHE A 104 -0.40 7.32 16.05
CA PHE A 104 -0.32 8.23 14.90
C PHE A 104 -0.84 7.53 13.64
N LEU A 105 -1.77 8.18 12.94
CA LEU A 105 -2.31 7.73 11.66
C LEU A 105 -1.86 8.70 10.58
N LEU A 106 -1.12 8.22 9.57
CA LEU A 106 -0.63 9.02 8.47
C LEU A 106 -1.20 8.47 7.16
N ASP A 107 -1.96 9.30 6.47
CA ASP A 107 -2.65 8.93 5.23
C ASP A 107 -1.96 9.61 4.04
N GLU A 108 -1.13 8.84 3.33
CA GLU A 108 -0.29 9.27 2.21
C GLU A 108 0.38 10.64 2.40
N PRO A 109 1.10 10.87 3.51
CA PRO A 109 1.53 12.22 3.89
C PRO A 109 2.58 12.83 2.95
N LEU A 110 3.15 12.04 2.02
CA LEU A 110 4.22 12.42 1.11
C LEU A 110 3.83 12.48 -0.38
N SER A 111 2.58 12.12 -0.73
CA SER A 111 2.14 12.02 -2.13
C SER A 111 2.21 13.35 -2.89
N ASN A 112 1.96 14.46 -2.20
CA ASN A 112 1.93 15.82 -2.75
C ASN A 112 3.31 16.49 -2.87
N LEU A 113 4.40 15.75 -2.64
CA LEU A 113 5.77 16.28 -2.63
C LEU A 113 6.58 15.79 -3.84
N ASP A 114 7.51 16.62 -4.29
CA ASP A 114 8.51 16.23 -5.29
C ASP A 114 9.47 15.15 -4.76
N ALA A 115 10.17 14.45 -5.66
CA ALA A 115 11.02 13.32 -5.32
C ALA A 115 12.13 13.65 -4.30
N LYS A 116 12.77 14.82 -4.43
CA LYS A 116 13.86 15.22 -3.53
C LYS A 116 13.33 15.49 -2.13
N LEU A 117 12.24 16.25 -2.05
CA LEU A 117 11.62 16.57 -0.78
C LEU A 117 10.98 15.35 -0.13
N ARG A 118 10.43 14.42 -0.92
CA ARG A 118 9.92 13.12 -0.47
C ARG A 118 11.01 12.29 0.22
N ALA A 119 12.17 12.12 -0.42
CA ALA A 119 13.29 11.38 0.17
C ALA A 119 13.77 12.01 1.50
N GLN A 120 13.85 13.34 1.54
CA GLN A 120 14.20 14.06 2.77
C GLN A 120 13.15 13.82 3.87
N MET A 121 11.87 14.04 3.57
CA MET A 121 10.80 13.92 4.56
C MET A 121 10.63 12.48 5.05
N ARG A 122 10.88 11.48 4.20
CA ARG A 122 10.91 10.07 4.58
C ARG A 122 11.90 9.81 5.72
N THR A 123 13.13 10.28 5.53
CA THR A 123 14.20 10.18 6.54
C THR A 123 13.80 10.86 7.85
N GLU A 124 13.14 12.02 7.76
CA GLU A 124 12.72 12.78 8.93
C GLU A 124 11.57 12.10 9.69
N ILE A 125 10.62 11.48 9.00
CA ILE A 125 9.55 10.69 9.64
C ILE A 125 10.14 9.46 10.33
N SER A 126 11.09 8.74 9.70
CA SER A 126 11.75 7.59 10.34
C SER A 126 12.51 7.98 11.61
N LYS A 127 13.24 9.11 11.60
CA LYS A 127 13.90 9.65 12.81
C LYS A 127 12.89 10.03 13.89
N LEU A 128 11.78 10.62 13.50
CA LEU A 128 10.72 11.04 14.41
C LEU A 128 10.05 9.83 15.06
N HIS A 129 9.75 8.78 14.29
CA HIS A 129 9.24 7.51 14.82
C HIS A 129 10.21 6.91 15.85
N ALA A 130 11.50 6.84 15.52
CA ALA A 130 12.53 6.33 16.42
C ALA A 130 12.65 7.17 17.71
N ARG A 131 12.48 8.49 17.62
CA ARG A 131 12.56 9.40 18.78
C ARG A 131 11.32 9.34 19.67
N LEU A 132 10.12 9.22 19.08
CA LEU A 132 8.86 9.22 19.83
C LEU A 132 8.48 7.85 20.37
N ALA A 133 8.98 6.76 19.77
CA ALA A 133 8.72 5.37 20.18
C ALA A 133 7.22 5.06 20.41
N THR A 134 6.35 5.69 19.62
CA THR A 134 4.88 5.54 19.66
C THR A 134 4.43 4.74 18.44
N THR A 135 3.22 4.15 18.46
CA THR A 135 2.69 3.40 17.32
C THR A 135 2.35 4.32 16.13
N PHE A 136 2.89 4.01 14.96
CA PHE A 136 2.56 4.67 13.69
C PHE A 136 1.86 3.69 12.75
N ILE A 137 0.72 4.10 12.19
CA ILE A 137 0.08 3.45 11.05
C ILE A 137 0.23 4.40 9.87
N TYR A 138 0.99 3.96 8.86
CA TYR A 138 1.34 4.74 7.69
C TYR A 138 0.75 4.07 6.45
N VAL A 139 -0.08 4.80 5.71
CA VAL A 139 -0.70 4.32 4.47
C VAL A 139 0.01 4.97 3.28
N THR A 140 0.39 4.16 2.29
CA THR A 140 1.06 4.61 1.07
C THR A 140 0.85 3.63 -0.08
N HIS A 141 0.91 4.15 -1.30
CA HIS A 141 1.03 3.37 -2.53
C HIS A 141 2.48 3.30 -3.03
N ASP A 142 3.42 4.02 -2.42
CA ASP A 142 4.84 4.03 -2.79
C ASP A 142 5.56 2.89 -2.07
N GLN A 143 6.02 1.91 -2.86
CA GLN A 143 6.73 0.74 -2.34
C GLN A 143 8.01 1.13 -1.58
N ILE A 144 8.74 2.15 -2.05
CA ILE A 144 10.00 2.56 -1.42
C ILE A 144 9.72 3.18 -0.05
N GLU A 145 8.61 3.90 0.12
CA GLU A 145 8.16 4.35 1.44
C GLU A 145 7.88 3.18 2.38
N ALA A 146 7.09 2.21 1.92
CA ALA A 146 6.77 1.03 2.72
C ALA A 146 8.03 0.26 3.13
N MET A 147 8.91 -0.02 2.17
CA MET A 147 10.11 -0.83 2.35
C MET A 147 11.17 -0.18 3.25
N THR A 148 11.27 1.15 3.27
CA THR A 148 12.33 1.85 4.03
C THR A 148 11.87 2.42 5.36
N MET A 149 10.57 2.54 5.60
CA MET A 149 10.02 3.09 6.84
C MET A 149 9.31 2.04 7.70
N GLY A 150 8.76 0.98 7.09
CA GLY A 150 7.95 0.00 7.78
C GLY A 150 8.78 -0.89 8.70
N THR A 151 8.38 -0.99 9.97
CA THR A 151 8.81 -2.10 10.84
C THR A 151 8.11 -3.40 10.44
N ARG A 152 6.83 -3.28 10.08
CA ARG A 152 6.00 -4.31 9.44
C ARG A 152 5.16 -3.65 8.36
N ILE A 153 4.82 -4.40 7.33
CA ILE A 153 4.01 -3.94 6.21
C ILE A 153 2.82 -4.90 6.08
N VAL A 154 1.63 -4.31 5.92
CA VAL A 154 0.39 -5.01 5.62
C VAL A 154 0.10 -4.78 4.14
N VAL A 155 0.26 -5.81 3.31
CA VAL A 155 -0.11 -5.75 1.89
C VAL A 155 -1.59 -6.05 1.76
N MET A 156 -2.33 -5.20 1.05
CA MET A 156 -3.77 -5.35 0.85
C MET A 156 -4.12 -5.31 -0.65
N LYS A 157 -5.15 -6.06 -1.03
CA LYS A 157 -5.73 -6.08 -2.37
C LYS A 157 -7.24 -6.18 -2.26
N ASP A 158 -7.98 -5.30 -2.94
CA ASP A 158 -9.45 -5.33 -3.00
C ASP A 158 -10.16 -5.40 -1.63
N GLY A 159 -9.55 -4.79 -0.60
CA GLY A 159 -10.05 -4.82 0.78
C GLY A 159 -9.66 -6.06 1.59
N PHE A 160 -8.94 -7.01 0.99
CA PHE A 160 -8.40 -8.19 1.65
C PHE A 160 -6.93 -8.02 1.99
N MET A 161 -6.58 -8.36 3.22
CA MET A 161 -5.20 -8.50 3.63
C MET A 161 -4.59 -9.70 2.90
N GLN A 162 -3.44 -9.48 2.27
CA GLN A 162 -2.70 -10.52 1.56
C GLN A 162 -1.64 -11.09 2.49
N GLN A 163 -0.67 -10.27 2.90
CA GLN A 163 0.45 -10.70 3.73
C GLN A 163 0.83 -9.60 4.71
N VAL A 164 1.23 -9.99 5.93
CA VAL A 164 1.79 -9.08 6.93
C VAL A 164 3.16 -9.56 7.35
N ASP A 165 4.21 -8.82 7.03
CA ASP A 165 5.56 -9.25 7.38
C ASP A 165 6.53 -8.07 7.51
N THR A 166 7.78 -8.36 7.83
CA THR A 166 8.86 -7.36 7.70
C THR A 166 9.10 -7.03 6.22
N PRO A 167 9.66 -5.84 5.89
CA PRO A 167 9.93 -5.47 4.50
C PRO A 167 10.73 -6.52 3.72
N GLN A 168 11.85 -6.99 4.29
CA GLN A 168 12.72 -7.97 3.65
C GLN A 168 12.00 -9.29 3.42
N ASN A 169 11.19 -9.73 4.39
CA ASN A 169 10.43 -10.96 4.28
C ASN A 169 9.33 -10.92 3.22
N LEU A 170 8.68 -9.78 3.01
CA LEU A 170 7.74 -9.61 1.90
C LEU A 170 8.45 -9.70 0.54
N TYR A 171 9.69 -9.23 0.48
CA TYR A 171 10.51 -9.27 -0.73
C TYR A 171 10.94 -10.70 -1.08
N ASP A 172 11.51 -11.40 -0.09
CA ASP A 172 12.17 -12.71 -0.24
C ASP A 172 11.18 -13.89 -0.18
N TYR A 173 10.05 -13.74 0.53
CA TYR A 173 9.07 -14.81 0.72
C TYR A 173 7.63 -14.33 0.49
N PRO A 174 7.31 -13.85 -0.72
CA PRO A 174 5.94 -13.53 -1.07
C PRO A 174 5.09 -14.82 -1.07
N ILE A 175 3.94 -14.77 -0.39
CA ILE A 175 3.07 -15.95 -0.24
C ILE A 175 2.18 -16.21 -1.46
N ASN A 176 2.04 -15.22 -2.35
CA ASN A 176 1.28 -15.35 -3.59
C ASN A 176 1.86 -14.44 -4.69
N LEU A 177 1.41 -14.68 -5.92
CA LEU A 177 1.85 -13.97 -7.13
C LEU A 177 1.61 -12.46 -7.03
N PHE A 178 0.49 -12.04 -6.41
CA PHE A 178 0.20 -10.61 -6.23
C PHE A 178 1.24 -9.93 -5.35
N VAL A 179 1.56 -10.48 -4.17
CA VAL A 179 2.59 -9.87 -3.29
C VAL A 179 3.94 -9.85 -3.99
N ALA A 180 4.30 -10.92 -4.70
CA ALA A 180 5.54 -11.03 -5.45
C ALA A 180 5.68 -9.96 -6.55
N GLY A 181 4.59 -9.70 -7.29
CA GLY A 181 4.56 -8.69 -8.35
C GLY A 181 4.37 -7.26 -7.83
N PHE A 182 3.80 -7.11 -6.64
CA PHE A 182 3.50 -5.81 -6.04
C PHE A 182 4.64 -5.24 -5.21
N ILE A 183 5.47 -6.07 -4.59
CA ILE A 183 6.62 -5.62 -3.78
C ILE A 183 7.88 -5.74 -4.61
N GLY A 184 8.55 -4.63 -4.89
CA GLY A 184 9.78 -4.58 -5.70
C GLY A 184 9.60 -3.73 -6.95
N THR A 185 10.58 -2.87 -7.22
CA THR A 185 10.63 -2.06 -8.44
C THR A 185 12.04 -2.16 -9.04
N PRO A 186 12.20 -2.65 -10.29
CA PRO A 186 11.14 -3.10 -11.20
C PRO A 186 10.39 -4.35 -10.69
N GLN A 187 9.23 -4.64 -11.28
CA GLN A 187 8.40 -5.78 -10.86
C GLN A 187 9.08 -7.11 -11.18
N MET A 188 8.73 -8.15 -10.42
CA MET A 188 9.17 -9.52 -10.69
C MET A 188 8.71 -9.98 -12.08
N ASN A 189 9.59 -10.67 -12.80
CA ASN A 189 9.25 -11.32 -14.07
C ASN A 189 8.46 -12.60 -13.79
N PHE A 190 7.37 -12.83 -14.53
CA PHE A 190 6.54 -14.02 -14.39
C PHE A 190 6.43 -14.79 -15.70
N PHE A 191 6.69 -16.09 -15.65
CA PHE A 191 6.62 -16.97 -16.81
C PHE A 191 5.72 -18.18 -16.53
N PRO A 192 4.73 -18.48 -17.39
CA PRO A 192 4.06 -19.78 -17.36
C PRO A 192 5.09 -20.90 -17.53
N ALA A 193 5.03 -21.90 -16.65
CA ALA A 193 6.03 -22.94 -16.58
C ALA A 193 5.44 -24.31 -16.19
N THR A 194 6.26 -25.34 -16.31
CA THR A 194 5.98 -26.68 -15.78
C THR A 194 7.20 -27.24 -15.06
N LEU A 195 6.98 -28.15 -14.10
CA LEU A 195 8.05 -28.88 -13.42
C LEU A 195 8.25 -30.24 -14.08
N THR A 196 9.50 -30.56 -14.40
CA THR A 196 9.90 -31.89 -14.87
C THR A 196 10.98 -32.48 -13.97
N GLN A 197 10.99 -33.80 -13.83
CA GLN A 197 11.98 -34.50 -13.02
C GLN A 197 12.58 -35.68 -13.79
N GLU A 198 13.90 -35.67 -13.94
CA GLU A 198 14.67 -36.66 -14.69
C GLU A 198 15.93 -37.02 -13.90
N ASN A 199 16.21 -38.31 -13.72
CA ASN A 199 17.42 -38.80 -13.03
C ASN A 199 17.66 -38.16 -11.63
N GLY A 200 16.59 -37.88 -10.89
CA GLY A 200 16.65 -37.25 -9.56
C GLY A 200 16.93 -35.74 -9.57
N LYS A 201 17.03 -35.11 -10.74
CA LYS A 201 17.13 -33.67 -10.93
C LYS A 201 15.76 -33.10 -11.29
N THR A 202 15.44 -31.92 -10.75
CA THR A 202 14.20 -31.19 -11.07
C THR A 202 14.53 -29.99 -11.94
N TYR A 203 13.72 -29.78 -12.96
CA TYR A 203 13.84 -28.68 -13.91
C TYR A 203 12.56 -27.84 -13.93
N VAL A 204 12.72 -26.56 -14.26
CA VAL A 204 11.61 -25.68 -14.63
C VAL A 204 11.70 -25.44 -16.13
N GLU A 205 10.62 -25.71 -16.84
CA GLU A 205 10.49 -25.50 -18.28
C GLU A 205 9.53 -24.32 -18.55
N PHE A 206 10.02 -23.29 -19.24
CA PHE A 206 9.27 -22.05 -19.50
C PHE A 206 9.77 -21.38 -20.79
N VAL A 207 8.88 -20.83 -21.62
CA VAL A 207 9.23 -20.05 -22.84
C VAL A 207 10.40 -20.66 -23.65
N ASN A 208 10.33 -21.96 -23.94
CA ASN A 208 11.35 -22.76 -24.65
C ASN A 208 12.72 -22.93 -23.95
N ASN A 209 12.83 -22.54 -22.68
CA ASN A 209 14.00 -22.72 -21.83
C ASN A 209 13.76 -23.82 -20.80
N LYS A 210 14.84 -24.47 -20.36
CA LYS A 210 14.84 -25.50 -19.31
C LYS A 210 15.99 -25.24 -18.36
N ILE A 211 15.69 -24.88 -17.12
CA ILE A 211 16.70 -24.57 -16.09
C ILE A 211 16.70 -25.62 -14.98
N LEU A 212 17.88 -25.96 -14.48
CA LEU A 212 18.04 -26.91 -13.37
C LEU A 212 17.80 -26.21 -12.02
N LEU A 213 16.97 -26.82 -11.17
CA LEU A 213 16.77 -26.33 -9.81
C LEU A 213 17.87 -26.83 -8.86
N PRO A 214 18.47 -25.93 -8.05
CA PRO A 214 19.31 -26.33 -6.94
C PRO A 214 18.56 -27.24 -5.97
N LYS A 215 19.24 -28.22 -5.39
CA LYS A 215 18.65 -29.14 -4.39
C LYS A 215 18.03 -28.42 -3.19
N THR A 216 18.60 -27.27 -2.81
CA THR A 216 18.09 -26.42 -1.73
C THR A 216 16.70 -25.86 -2.05
N VAL A 217 16.47 -25.44 -3.29
CA VAL A 217 15.15 -24.96 -3.75
C VAL A 217 14.19 -26.13 -3.92
N GLN A 218 14.66 -27.23 -4.52
CA GLN A 218 13.86 -28.45 -4.67
C GLN A 218 13.28 -28.94 -3.34
N ALA A 219 14.08 -28.94 -2.27
CA ALA A 219 13.65 -29.36 -0.94
C ALA A 219 12.57 -28.45 -0.32
N ARG A 220 12.43 -27.21 -0.81
CA ARG A 220 11.44 -26.24 -0.34
C ARG A 220 10.13 -26.30 -1.12
N ILE A 221 10.07 -26.98 -2.25
CA ILE A 221 8.84 -27.10 -3.04
C ILE A 221 7.86 -28.01 -2.30
N ARG A 222 6.72 -27.46 -1.90
CA ARG A 222 5.62 -28.20 -1.27
C ARG A 222 4.95 -29.11 -2.30
N ASN A 223 4.69 -30.37 -1.90
CA ASN A 223 3.98 -31.38 -2.70
C ASN A 223 4.53 -31.51 -4.13
N ILE A 224 5.85 -31.57 -4.29
CA ILE A 224 6.51 -31.60 -5.60
C ILE A 224 5.99 -32.72 -6.50
N GLU A 225 5.55 -33.85 -5.94
CA GLU A 225 5.01 -34.98 -6.69
C GLU A 225 3.68 -34.66 -7.40
N GLU A 226 2.91 -33.67 -6.92
CA GLU A 226 1.67 -33.22 -7.58
C GLU A 226 1.92 -32.37 -8.82
N TYR A 227 3.15 -31.87 -9.01
CA TYR A 227 3.51 -30.95 -10.09
C TYR A 227 4.50 -31.59 -11.06
N ALA A 228 5.55 -32.22 -10.55
CA ALA A 228 6.61 -32.77 -11.38
C ALA A 228 6.09 -33.86 -12.34
N ASN A 229 6.37 -33.70 -13.64
CA ASN A 229 5.96 -34.61 -14.72
C ASN A 229 4.44 -34.81 -14.87
N THR A 230 3.60 -33.95 -14.28
CA THR A 230 2.13 -34.04 -14.38
C THR A 230 1.55 -33.15 -15.48
N GLY A 231 2.31 -32.16 -15.94
CA GLY A 231 1.83 -31.10 -16.82
C GLY A 231 0.96 -30.04 -16.12
N LYS A 232 0.80 -30.12 -14.79
CA LYS A 232 0.09 -29.10 -14.01
C LYS A 232 0.82 -27.75 -14.14
N PRO A 233 0.11 -26.67 -14.49
CA PRO A 233 0.75 -25.38 -14.72
C PRO A 233 1.24 -24.77 -13.41
N ILE A 234 2.44 -24.19 -13.47
CA ILE A 234 3.01 -23.34 -12.44
C ILE A 234 3.40 -21.99 -13.06
N THR A 235 3.68 -21.01 -12.22
CA THR A 235 4.29 -19.75 -12.64
C THR A 235 5.67 -19.63 -12.02
N LEU A 236 6.69 -19.46 -12.86
CA LEU A 236 8.04 -19.10 -12.43
C LEU A 236 8.12 -17.59 -12.22
N GLY A 237 8.62 -17.17 -11.06
CA GLY A 237 8.93 -15.79 -10.73
C GLY A 237 10.44 -15.58 -10.62
N VAL A 238 10.98 -14.56 -11.29
CA VAL A 238 12.41 -14.19 -11.21
C VAL A 238 12.52 -12.68 -11.06
N ARG A 239 13.25 -12.19 -10.05
CA ARG A 239 13.46 -10.75 -9.90
C ARG A 239 14.38 -10.22 -11.00
N PRO A 240 14.23 -8.96 -11.44
CA PRO A 240 15.13 -8.37 -12.42
C PRO A 240 16.60 -8.42 -12.02
N GLU A 241 16.93 -8.27 -10.74
CA GLU A 241 18.30 -8.35 -10.22
C GLU A 241 18.87 -9.77 -10.08
N ASP A 242 18.04 -10.81 -10.21
CA ASP A 242 18.49 -12.22 -10.18
C ASP A 242 18.82 -12.74 -11.59
N LEU A 243 18.91 -11.83 -12.56
CA LEU A 243 19.29 -12.08 -13.95
C LEU A 243 20.67 -11.45 -14.20
N HIS A 244 21.67 -12.32 -14.33
CA HIS A 244 23.08 -11.95 -14.37
C HIS A 244 23.65 -12.04 -15.77
N GLU A 245 24.29 -10.98 -16.23
CA GLU A 245 25.00 -10.91 -17.51
C GLU A 245 26.51 -11.15 -17.37
N GLU A 246 27.04 -11.21 -16.15
CA GLU A 246 28.47 -11.29 -15.92
C GLU A 246 29.02 -12.65 -16.39
N GLU A 247 30.05 -12.63 -17.25
CA GLU A 247 30.66 -13.86 -17.80
C GLU A 247 31.05 -14.87 -16.70
N SER A 248 31.54 -14.38 -15.56
CA SER A 248 31.89 -15.22 -14.41
C SER A 248 30.68 -15.91 -13.79
N PHE A 249 29.51 -15.25 -13.75
CA PHE A 249 28.29 -15.83 -13.21
C PHE A 249 27.69 -16.84 -14.18
N ILE A 250 27.67 -16.50 -15.47
CA ILE A 250 27.23 -17.39 -16.56
C ILE A 250 28.07 -18.68 -16.55
N ALA A 251 29.39 -18.56 -16.48
CA ALA A 251 30.29 -19.71 -16.42
C ALA A 251 30.10 -20.57 -15.16
N ALA A 252 29.71 -19.95 -14.03
CA ALA A 252 29.44 -20.67 -12.78
C ALA A 252 28.06 -21.36 -12.76
N SER A 253 27.13 -20.94 -13.61
CA SER A 253 25.73 -21.41 -13.63
C SER A 253 25.30 -21.89 -15.02
N PRO A 254 26.01 -22.85 -15.65
CA PRO A 254 25.76 -23.26 -17.03
C PRO A 254 24.36 -23.87 -17.24
N ASP A 255 23.77 -24.45 -16.19
CA ASP A 255 22.45 -25.10 -16.24
C ASP A 255 21.27 -24.12 -16.10
N THR A 256 21.53 -22.80 -15.99
CA THR A 256 20.50 -21.76 -15.81
C THR A 256 20.65 -20.58 -16.78
N VAL A 257 21.44 -20.78 -17.85
CA VAL A 257 21.66 -19.78 -18.90
C VAL A 257 20.50 -19.78 -19.89
N ILE A 258 20.01 -18.58 -20.19
CA ILE A 258 18.98 -18.32 -21.20
C ILE A 258 19.49 -17.30 -22.22
N LYS A 259 18.94 -17.35 -23.42
CA LYS A 259 19.16 -16.32 -24.44
C LYS A 259 17.98 -15.38 -24.47
N ALA A 260 18.26 -14.09 -24.62
CA ALA A 260 17.22 -13.07 -24.63
C ALA A 260 17.53 -12.00 -25.69
N PHE A 261 16.52 -11.62 -26.47
CA PHE A 261 16.63 -10.53 -27.44
C PHE A 261 16.35 -9.19 -26.76
N VAL A 262 17.25 -8.22 -26.89
CA VAL A 262 17.17 -6.93 -26.20
C VAL A 262 16.33 -5.93 -27.01
N GLU A 263 15.14 -5.59 -26.53
CA GLU A 263 14.24 -4.63 -27.18
C GLU A 263 14.50 -3.19 -26.76
N VAL A 264 14.80 -2.96 -25.49
CA VAL A 264 15.02 -1.63 -24.89
C VAL A 264 16.14 -1.70 -23.87
N VAL A 265 16.96 -0.64 -23.83
CA VAL A 265 18.03 -0.44 -22.84
C VAL A 265 17.80 0.92 -22.17
N GLU A 266 17.58 0.92 -20.86
CA GLU A 266 17.39 2.12 -20.04
C GLU A 266 18.57 2.30 -19.08
N LYS A 267 19.36 3.36 -19.30
CA LYS A 267 20.51 3.68 -18.44
C LYS A 267 20.07 4.64 -17.34
N LEU A 268 20.05 4.15 -16.08
CA LEU A 268 19.62 4.91 -14.91
C LEU A 268 20.79 5.48 -14.09
N GLY A 269 22.01 5.39 -14.63
CA GLY A 269 23.22 5.88 -13.99
C GLY A 269 23.92 4.80 -13.17
N ALA A 270 23.36 4.43 -12.00
CA ALA A 270 23.95 3.39 -11.13
C ALA A 270 23.64 1.96 -11.58
N GLU A 271 22.64 1.80 -12.46
CA GLU A 271 22.17 0.52 -12.98
C GLU A 271 21.69 0.71 -14.42
N THR A 272 21.55 -0.40 -15.14
CA THR A 272 20.90 -0.43 -16.45
C THR A 272 19.79 -1.47 -16.44
N LEU A 273 18.61 -1.08 -16.92
CA LEU A 273 17.50 -2.00 -17.11
C LEU A 273 17.46 -2.38 -18.59
N ILE A 274 17.44 -3.68 -18.86
CA ILE A 274 17.22 -4.21 -20.21
C ILE A 274 15.86 -4.88 -20.26
N TYR A 275 15.08 -4.54 -21.27
CA TYR A 275 13.80 -5.16 -21.56
C TYR A 275 14.02 -6.12 -22.70
N CYS A 276 13.71 -7.38 -22.45
CA CYS A 276 14.06 -8.48 -23.33
C CYS A 276 12.85 -9.35 -23.66
N LYS A 277 12.96 -10.05 -24.78
CA LYS A 277 12.03 -11.10 -25.18
C LYS A 277 12.73 -12.45 -25.19
N LEU A 278 12.10 -13.46 -24.60
CA LEU A 278 12.62 -14.84 -24.57
C LEU A 278 12.14 -15.68 -25.77
N ASP A 279 10.93 -15.42 -26.27
CA ASP A 279 10.42 -16.08 -27.47
C ASP A 279 10.77 -15.25 -28.71
N PHE A 280 11.94 -15.53 -29.28
CA PHE A 280 12.40 -14.93 -30.52
C PHE A 280 12.98 -16.00 -31.45
N LYS A 281 12.88 -15.76 -32.76
CA LYS A 281 13.60 -16.54 -33.76
C LYS A 281 14.73 -15.69 -34.33
N GLU A 282 15.92 -16.28 -34.45
CA GLU A 282 17.03 -15.65 -35.16
C GLU A 282 16.62 -15.30 -36.60
N GLY A 283 16.64 -14.01 -36.94
CA GLY A 283 16.36 -13.50 -38.28
C GLY A 283 14.92 -13.08 -38.59
N GLU A 284 13.97 -13.19 -37.66
CA GLU A 284 12.62 -12.59 -37.80
C GLU A 284 12.58 -11.17 -37.20
N GLU A 285 11.85 -10.23 -37.83
CA GLU A 285 11.56 -8.94 -37.21
C GLU A 285 10.73 -9.17 -35.95
N VAL A 286 11.30 -8.82 -34.79
CA VAL A 286 10.63 -8.95 -33.50
C VAL A 286 9.47 -7.97 -33.45
N SER A 287 8.25 -8.51 -33.54
CA SER A 287 7.02 -7.74 -33.36
C SER A 287 6.95 -7.22 -31.92
N THR A 288 7.01 -5.89 -31.78
CA THR A 288 6.99 -5.12 -30.52
C THR A 288 5.60 -5.06 -29.89
N VAL A 289 4.95 -6.22 -29.71
CA VAL A 289 3.71 -6.27 -28.92
C VAL A 289 4.11 -6.30 -27.44
N ILE A 290 4.03 -5.13 -26.82
CA ILE A 290 4.17 -4.97 -25.37
C ILE A 290 3.01 -5.71 -24.70
N GLY A 291 3.31 -6.74 -23.90
CA GLY A 291 2.31 -7.47 -23.10
C GLY A 291 2.24 -8.98 -23.33
N ASP A 292 3.22 -9.57 -24.02
CA ASP A 292 3.33 -11.03 -24.14
C ASP A 292 4.00 -11.63 -22.89
N SER A 293 3.62 -12.86 -22.53
CA SER A 293 4.15 -13.64 -21.40
C SER A 293 5.63 -14.02 -21.54
N SER A 294 6.25 -13.65 -22.66
CA SER A 294 7.66 -13.88 -23.01
C SER A 294 8.55 -12.67 -22.74
N ASN A 295 7.99 -11.55 -22.26
CA ASN A 295 8.72 -10.33 -21.94
C ASN A 295 9.37 -10.42 -20.55
N MET A 296 10.56 -9.83 -20.43
CA MET A 296 11.38 -9.88 -19.22
C MET A 296 12.11 -8.55 -19.03
N ILE A 297 12.35 -8.16 -17.79
CA ILE A 297 13.23 -7.06 -17.40
C ILE A 297 14.40 -7.66 -16.63
N ALA A 298 15.63 -7.37 -17.03
CA ALA A 298 16.82 -7.66 -16.24
C ALA A 298 17.46 -6.35 -15.78
N LYS A 299 17.98 -6.35 -14.55
CA LYS A 299 18.72 -5.24 -13.96
C LYS A 299 20.19 -5.63 -13.91
N ILE A 300 20.96 -4.99 -14.77
CA ILE A 300 22.37 -5.31 -15.04
C ILE A 300 23.30 -4.17 -14.62
N ASP A 301 24.61 -4.42 -14.61
CA ASP A 301 25.58 -3.40 -14.20
C ASP A 301 25.55 -2.18 -15.14
N SER A 302 25.69 -0.98 -14.56
CA SER A 302 25.73 0.29 -15.28
C SER A 302 26.79 0.37 -16.40
N ARG A 303 27.87 -0.41 -16.27
CA ARG A 303 28.99 -0.47 -17.23
C ARG A 303 28.79 -1.53 -18.30
N SER A 304 27.69 -2.28 -18.26
CA SER A 304 27.37 -3.22 -19.31
C SER A 304 27.31 -2.52 -20.68
N VAL A 305 27.88 -3.20 -21.68
CA VAL A 305 27.99 -2.71 -23.06
C VAL A 305 26.83 -3.20 -23.94
N ILE A 306 25.83 -3.82 -23.32
CA ILE A 306 24.67 -4.39 -24.02
C ILE A 306 23.93 -3.32 -24.82
N SER A 307 23.63 -3.64 -26.07
CA SER A 307 23.00 -2.76 -27.06
C SER A 307 21.63 -3.27 -27.49
N ARG A 308 20.73 -2.34 -27.80
CA ARG A 308 19.41 -2.68 -28.35
C ARG A 308 19.54 -3.45 -29.68
N GLY A 309 18.75 -4.51 -29.82
CA GLY A 309 18.66 -5.33 -31.03
C GLY A 309 19.63 -6.50 -31.08
N GLU A 310 20.43 -6.72 -30.04
CA GLU A 310 21.29 -7.90 -29.95
C GLU A 310 20.65 -9.03 -29.13
N ILE A 311 21.20 -10.24 -29.29
CA ILE A 311 20.87 -11.39 -28.46
C ILE A 311 21.96 -11.49 -27.40
N THR A 312 21.55 -11.47 -26.13
CA THR A 312 22.46 -11.61 -24.99
C THR A 312 22.19 -12.91 -24.23
N GLU A 313 23.21 -13.42 -23.56
CA GLU A 313 23.10 -14.53 -22.62
C GLU A 313 22.95 -13.98 -21.21
N LEU A 314 21.97 -14.50 -20.47
CA LEU A 314 21.73 -14.17 -19.07
C LEU A 314 21.66 -15.46 -18.27
N ALA A 315 22.23 -15.48 -17.09
CA ALA A 315 22.10 -16.58 -16.14
C ALA A 315 21.10 -16.21 -15.05
N ILE A 316 20.13 -17.09 -14.80
CA ILE A 316 19.20 -16.94 -13.68
C ILE A 316 19.88 -17.45 -12.40
N ASP A 317 19.87 -16.66 -11.32
CA ASP A 317 20.20 -17.18 -9.99
C ASP A 317 19.06 -18.07 -9.48
N ALA A 318 19.16 -19.36 -9.80
CA ALA A 318 18.14 -20.34 -9.46
C ALA A 318 17.96 -20.55 -7.95
N ARG A 319 18.75 -19.91 -7.07
CA ARG A 319 18.56 -19.93 -5.62
C ARG A 319 17.50 -18.93 -5.15
N HIS A 320 17.26 -17.87 -5.92
CA HIS A 320 16.35 -16.77 -5.57
C HIS A 320 15.05 -16.77 -6.39
N ILE A 321 14.80 -17.84 -7.16
CA ILE A 321 13.56 -17.96 -7.91
C ILE A 321 12.35 -18.17 -6.98
N HIS A 322 11.18 -17.86 -7.53
CA HIS A 322 9.90 -18.15 -6.91
C HIS A 322 9.08 -19.06 -7.80
N ILE A 323 8.24 -19.90 -7.19
CA ILE A 323 7.34 -20.81 -7.89
C ILE A 323 5.96 -20.67 -7.29
N PHE A 324 4.97 -20.42 -8.14
CA PHE A 324 3.57 -20.27 -7.75
C PHE A 324 2.70 -21.32 -8.44
N ASP A 325 1.63 -21.75 -7.79
CA ASP A 325 0.63 -22.61 -8.39
C ASP A 325 -0.16 -21.85 -9.48
N GLY A 326 -0.34 -22.45 -10.66
CA GLY A 326 -0.97 -21.77 -11.80
C GLY A 326 -2.47 -21.50 -11.65
N ALA A 327 -3.16 -22.11 -10.67
CA ALA A 327 -4.60 -21.92 -10.46
C ALA A 327 -4.91 -21.04 -9.24
N THR A 328 -4.24 -21.30 -8.12
CA THR A 328 -4.44 -20.61 -6.84
C THR A 328 -3.54 -19.38 -6.68
N GLU A 329 -2.50 -19.26 -7.52
CA GLU A 329 -1.46 -18.21 -7.44
C GLU A 329 -0.65 -18.21 -6.13
N MET A 330 -0.80 -19.25 -5.30
CA MET A 330 -0.10 -19.40 -4.03
C MET A 330 1.33 -19.88 -4.23
N SER A 331 2.24 -19.42 -3.38
CA SER A 331 3.65 -19.83 -3.42
C SER A 331 3.80 -21.31 -3.05
N LEU A 332 4.48 -22.05 -3.91
CA LEU A 332 4.84 -23.44 -3.70
C LEU A 332 6.08 -23.59 -2.81
N LEU A 333 6.84 -22.52 -2.59
CA LEU A 333 8.05 -22.57 -1.79
C LEU A 333 7.74 -22.41 -0.30
N ALA A 334 8.28 -23.34 0.49
CA ALA A 334 8.39 -23.20 1.93
C ALA A 334 9.40 -22.10 2.29
N ARG A 335 9.23 -21.54 3.50
CA ARG A 335 10.21 -20.61 4.10
C ARG A 335 11.42 -21.41 4.59
N ASP A 336 12.57 -20.75 4.68
CA ASP A 336 13.81 -21.40 5.12
C ASP A 336 13.77 -21.77 6.62
N GLU A 337 14.56 -22.77 7.02
CA GLU A 337 14.70 -23.17 8.42
C GLU A 337 15.33 -22.03 9.25
N GLY A 338 14.73 -21.71 10.41
CA GLY A 338 15.20 -20.63 11.29
C GLY A 338 14.56 -19.25 11.04
N TYR A 339 13.63 -19.17 10.10
CA TYR A 339 12.85 -17.97 9.85
C TYR A 339 11.89 -17.67 11.01
N GLU A 340 11.95 -16.45 11.58
CA GLU A 340 10.97 -15.96 12.54
C GLU A 340 9.65 -15.62 11.83
N VAL A 341 8.70 -16.55 11.87
CA VAL A 341 7.36 -16.30 11.37
C VAL A 341 6.63 -15.43 12.39
N THR A 342 6.16 -14.25 11.96
CA THR A 342 5.32 -13.43 12.83
C THR A 342 4.09 -14.24 13.27
N PRO A 343 3.65 -14.18 14.53
CA PRO A 343 2.54 -15.01 15.02
C PRO A 343 1.26 -14.90 14.19
N GLU A 344 1.00 -13.74 13.57
CA GLU A 344 -0.14 -13.52 12.67
C GLU A 344 -0.02 -14.30 11.34
N ASN A 345 1.19 -14.74 11.01
CA ASN A 345 1.50 -15.66 9.90
C ASN A 345 1.56 -17.13 10.37
N GLU A 346 1.94 -17.42 11.64
CA GLU A 346 1.99 -18.79 12.21
C GLU A 346 0.64 -19.35 12.65
N THR A 347 -0.24 -18.52 13.23
CA THR A 347 -1.52 -18.96 13.82
C THR A 347 -2.61 -19.26 12.78
N SER A 348 -2.21 -19.51 11.54
CA SER A 348 -3.02 -19.56 10.32
C SER A 348 -3.73 -20.90 10.06
N SER A 349 -4.33 -21.50 11.08
CA SER A 349 -5.60 -22.20 10.78
C SER A 349 -6.70 -21.18 10.42
N ALA A 350 -6.51 -19.89 10.71
CA ALA A 350 -7.49 -18.81 10.50
C ALA A 350 -7.12 -17.75 9.44
N PHE A 351 -5.85 -17.50 9.15
CA PHE A 351 -5.44 -16.50 8.14
C PHE A 351 -4.66 -17.16 6.99
N VAL A 352 -5.41 -17.75 6.07
CA VAL A 352 -4.92 -18.08 4.72
C VAL A 352 -5.45 -16.97 3.81
N PRO A 353 -4.60 -16.22 3.10
CA PRO A 353 -5.10 -15.24 2.14
C PRO A 353 -6.00 -15.95 1.14
N LEU A 354 -7.17 -15.38 0.91
CA LEU A 354 -8.11 -15.93 -0.05
C LEU A 354 -7.45 -15.96 -1.43
N THR A 355 -7.67 -17.04 -2.15
CA THR A 355 -7.29 -17.12 -3.56
C THR A 355 -7.98 -16.01 -4.36
N PRO A 356 -7.42 -15.58 -5.51
CA PRO A 356 -8.09 -14.61 -6.39
C PRO A 356 -9.54 -14.97 -6.70
N GLN A 357 -9.81 -16.26 -6.90
CA GLN A 357 -11.14 -16.80 -7.21
C GLN A 357 -12.11 -16.63 -6.03
N GLU A 358 -11.67 -16.92 -4.80
CA GLU A 358 -12.47 -16.74 -3.59
C GLU A 358 -12.71 -15.26 -3.29
N MET A 359 -11.69 -14.41 -3.44
CA MET A 359 -11.83 -12.96 -3.32
C MET A 359 -12.88 -12.44 -4.31
N GLN A 360 -12.79 -12.84 -5.58
CA GLN A 360 -13.71 -12.42 -6.62
C GLN A 360 -15.14 -12.91 -6.34
N ALA A 361 -15.32 -14.14 -5.87
CA ALA A 361 -16.62 -14.67 -5.47
C ALA A 361 -17.24 -13.86 -4.31
N ILE A 362 -16.44 -13.44 -3.31
CA ILE A 362 -16.90 -12.61 -2.21
C ILE A 362 -17.23 -11.18 -2.68
N ILE A 363 -16.38 -10.59 -3.51
CA ILE A 363 -16.62 -9.28 -4.12
C ILE A 363 -17.91 -9.30 -4.92
N GLU A 364 -18.12 -10.33 -5.74
CA GLU A 364 -19.34 -10.47 -6.54
C GLU A 364 -20.57 -10.70 -5.67
N LYS A 365 -20.50 -11.57 -4.67
CA LYS A 365 -21.55 -11.76 -3.66
C LYS A 365 -21.92 -10.44 -2.97
N ASN A 366 -20.92 -9.67 -2.53
CA ASN A 366 -21.14 -8.38 -1.87
C ASN A 366 -21.63 -7.31 -2.85
N ARG A 367 -21.26 -7.40 -4.14
CA ARG A 367 -21.76 -6.51 -5.20
C ARG A 367 -23.24 -6.78 -5.49
N VAL A 368 -23.68 -8.05 -5.45
CA VAL A 368 -25.09 -8.44 -5.61
C VAL A 368 -25.97 -7.91 -4.48
N VAL A 369 -25.45 -7.82 -3.25
CA VAL A 369 -26.15 -7.21 -2.10
C VAL A 369 -26.43 -5.70 -2.30
N THR A 370 -25.71 -5.00 -3.17
CA THR A 370 -25.87 -3.54 -3.33
C THR A 370 -26.95 -3.06 -4.31
N LYS A 371 -27.72 -3.93 -4.99
CA LYS A 371 -28.85 -3.46 -5.84
C LYS A 371 -30.14 -3.26 -5.03
N GLU A 372 -30.44 -4.19 -4.14
CA GLU A 372 -31.60 -4.14 -3.25
C GLU A 372 -31.38 -3.14 -2.10
N GLU A 373 -30.17 -3.09 -1.54
CA GLU A 373 -29.81 -2.09 -0.52
C GLU A 373 -29.79 -0.66 -1.09
N LYS A 374 -29.29 -0.45 -2.32
CA LYS A 374 -29.40 0.86 -2.99
C LYS A 374 -30.86 1.24 -3.27
N ALA A 375 -31.73 0.26 -3.56
CA ALA A 375 -33.15 0.50 -3.73
C ALA A 375 -33.83 0.82 -2.38
N ALA A 376 -33.44 0.15 -1.30
CA ALA A 376 -33.91 0.41 0.06
C ALA A 376 -33.46 1.79 0.57
N MET A 377 -32.18 2.14 0.44
CA MET A 377 -31.64 3.47 0.77
C MET A 377 -32.32 4.59 -0.03
N ARG A 378 -32.59 4.37 -1.33
CA ARG A 378 -33.36 5.34 -2.15
C ARG A 378 -34.81 5.46 -1.69
N ARG A 379 -35.44 4.38 -1.21
CA ARG A 379 -36.80 4.41 -0.64
C ARG A 379 -36.82 5.17 0.69
N GLU A 380 -35.86 4.91 1.57
CA GLU A 380 -35.73 5.58 2.86
C GLU A 380 -35.41 7.07 2.70
N ALA A 381 -34.48 7.44 1.83
CA ALA A 381 -34.18 8.84 1.54
C ALA A 381 -35.39 9.59 0.96
N ARG A 382 -36.18 8.94 0.09
CA ARG A 382 -37.44 9.51 -0.42
C ARG A 382 -38.51 9.64 0.67
N ALA A 383 -38.57 8.71 1.62
CA ALA A 383 -39.50 8.77 2.74
C ALA A 383 -39.12 9.90 3.72
N ALA A 384 -37.83 10.05 4.04
CA ALA A 384 -37.31 11.13 4.86
C ALA A 384 -37.58 12.51 4.23
N ALA A 385 -37.27 12.69 2.94
CA ALA A 385 -37.52 13.94 2.24
C ALA A 385 -39.03 14.28 2.15
N ARG A 386 -39.90 13.28 2.05
CA ARG A 386 -41.36 13.49 2.11
C ARG A 386 -41.82 13.93 3.50
N LYS A 387 -41.26 13.34 4.55
CA LYS A 387 -41.58 13.70 5.95
C LYS A 387 -41.13 15.13 6.26
N GLU A 388 -39.91 15.50 5.89
CA GLU A 388 -39.37 16.84 6.08
C GLU A 388 -40.18 17.91 5.31
N LYS A 389 -40.61 17.58 4.08
CA LYS A 389 -41.48 18.48 3.30
C LYS A 389 -42.89 18.60 3.87
N ALA A 390 -43.42 17.55 4.50
CA ALA A 390 -44.71 17.59 5.19
C ALA A 390 -44.64 18.43 6.48
N GLU A 391 -43.56 18.28 7.26
CA GLU A 391 -43.30 19.06 8.47
C GLU A 391 -43.11 20.55 8.14
N ALA A 392 -42.36 20.88 7.08
CA ALA A 392 -42.21 22.26 6.62
C ALA A 392 -43.53 22.89 6.16
N LYS A 393 -44.40 22.10 5.51
CA LYS A 393 -45.71 22.59 5.05
C LYS A 393 -46.68 22.80 6.22
N ALA A 394 -46.64 21.93 7.23
CA ALA A 394 -47.40 22.09 8.46
C ALA A 394 -46.94 23.32 9.26
N ALA A 395 -45.63 23.56 9.34
CA ALA A 395 -45.07 24.75 9.99
C ALA A 395 -45.47 26.05 9.27
N ALA A 396 -45.49 26.05 7.93
CA ALA A 396 -45.92 27.20 7.15
C ALA A 396 -47.42 27.50 7.30
N ALA A 397 -48.27 26.47 7.35
CA ALA A 397 -49.71 26.62 7.59
C ALA A 397 -49.99 27.20 8.99
N ALA A 398 -49.31 26.70 10.02
CA ALA A 398 -49.44 27.22 11.39
C ALA A 398 -48.98 28.69 11.52
N GLN A 399 -47.98 29.11 10.72
CA GLN A 399 -47.55 30.51 10.66
C GLN A 399 -48.55 31.43 9.94
N GLN A 400 -49.28 30.92 8.94
CA GLN A 400 -50.36 31.67 8.28
C GLN A 400 -51.58 31.82 9.19
N GLU A 401 -52.02 30.75 9.87
CA GLU A 401 -53.12 30.82 10.84
C GLU A 401 -52.80 31.81 11.99
N ALA A 402 -51.56 31.80 12.49
CA ALA A 402 -51.11 32.74 13.53
C ALA A 402 -50.97 34.21 13.03
N GLN A 403 -50.88 34.43 11.71
CA GLN A 403 -50.91 35.78 11.12
C GLN A 403 -52.34 36.26 10.86
N GLU A 404 -53.26 35.36 10.52
CA GLU A 404 -54.68 35.67 10.35
C GLU A 404 -55.36 35.97 11.69
N GLU A 405 -55.05 35.22 12.77
CA GLU A 405 -55.54 35.54 14.13
C GLU A 405 -55.05 36.90 14.64
N LYS A 406 -53.85 37.35 14.24
CA LYS A 406 -53.32 38.68 14.58
C LYS A 406 -53.91 39.82 13.75
N ALA A 407 -54.60 39.51 12.64
CA ALA A 407 -55.24 40.50 11.79
C ALA A 407 -56.69 40.78 12.22
N GLU A 408 -57.30 39.93 13.05
CA GLU A 408 -58.67 40.08 13.57
C GLU A 408 -58.77 40.76 14.95
N GLU A 409 -57.67 41.17 15.59
CA GLU A 409 -57.75 42.01 16.80
C GLU A 409 -58.18 43.45 16.44
N PRO A 410 -59.30 43.96 16.97
CA PRO A 410 -59.83 45.26 16.58
C PRO A 410 -59.00 46.40 17.18
N LYS A 411 -58.69 47.39 16.33
CA LYS A 411 -58.15 48.69 16.74
C LYS A 411 -59.28 49.59 17.22
N ASP A 412 -59.50 49.64 18.53
CA ASP A 412 -60.26 50.73 19.16
C ASP A 412 -59.31 51.67 19.91
N GLU A 413 -59.29 52.93 19.44
CA GLU A 413 -59.42 54.22 20.17
C GLU A 413 -58.90 54.31 21.62
N GLU A 414 -58.35 55.40 22.17
CA GLU A 414 -58.14 56.81 21.79
C GLU A 414 -57.38 57.48 22.97
N ASN A 415 -56.68 58.58 22.67
CA ASN A 415 -56.47 59.77 23.52
C ASN A 415 -56.02 59.66 24.99
N LYS A 416 -54.76 60.04 25.27
CA LYS A 416 -54.42 61.40 25.77
C LYS A 416 -52.93 61.65 25.83
#